data_AF-A0A094GH97-F1
#
_entry.id   AF-A0A094GH97-F1
#
_cell.length_a   1.000
_cell.length_b   1.000
_cell.length_c   1.000
_cell.angle_alpha   90.00
_cell.angle_beta   90.00
_cell.angle_gamma   90.00
#
_symmetry.space_group_name_H-M   'P 1'
#
loop_
_entity.id
_entity.type
_entity.pdbx_description
1 polymer ?
#
loop_
_entity_poly.entity_id
_entity_poly.type
_entity_poly.pdbx_seq_one_letter_code
_entity_poly.pdbx_strand_id
1 'polypeptide(L)'
;MSPPVETFSAAELPTRVMGDVNGKRRKGIEGLKLEECEMLEMLQYSCVIQGYEKGEVTRESIVQCTPIARLFRRCQDRKGSFLVETTAWEGEKTEK
;
A
#
# COMPACT_ATOMS: atom_id res chain seq x y z
N MET A 1 -18.37 -9.40 -2.51
CA MET A 1 -17.26 -10.07 -1.79
C MET A 1 -15.97 -9.52 -2.37
N SER A 2 -15.05 -9.03 -1.54
CA SER A 2 -13.73 -8.64 -2.02
C SER A 2 -13.01 -9.88 -2.57
N PRO A 3 -12.31 -9.80 -3.71
CA PRO A 3 -11.58 -10.94 -4.23
C PRO A 3 -10.50 -11.38 -3.21
N PRO A 4 -10.16 -12.68 -3.13
CA PRO A 4 -9.01 -13.12 -2.35
C PRO A 4 -7.77 -12.41 -2.88
N VAL A 5 -7.16 -11.56 -2.05
CA VAL A 5 -5.87 -10.94 -2.35
C VAL A 5 -4.82 -11.77 -1.63
N GLU A 6 -3.82 -12.23 -2.37
CA GLU A 6 -2.68 -12.92 -1.77
C GLU A 6 -1.94 -11.96 -0.83
N THR A 7 -1.72 -12.40 0.42
CA THR A 7 -0.92 -11.66 1.39
C THR A 7 0.54 -12.06 1.27
N PHE A 8 1.44 -11.10 1.36
CA PHE A 8 2.88 -11.31 1.32
C PHE A 8 3.59 -10.30 2.24
N SER A 9 4.83 -10.60 2.62
CA SER A 9 5.64 -9.75 3.50
C SER A 9 6.11 -8.48 2.78
N ALA A 10 6.20 -7.35 3.49
CA ALA A 10 6.76 -6.12 2.93
C ALA A 10 8.19 -6.31 2.40
N ALA A 11 8.99 -7.19 3.01
CA ALA A 11 10.34 -7.53 2.55
C ALA A 11 10.37 -8.18 1.15
N GLU A 12 9.28 -8.80 0.71
CA GLU A 12 9.19 -9.42 -0.62
C GLU A 12 8.85 -8.41 -1.73
N LEU A 13 8.50 -7.17 -1.37
CA LEU A 13 8.06 -6.13 -2.31
C LEU A 13 9.03 -5.86 -3.47
N PRO A 14 10.38 -5.80 -3.26
CA PRO A 14 11.34 -5.62 -4.36
C PRO A 14 11.31 -6.76 -5.39
N THR A 15 10.88 -7.95 -5.00
CA THR A 15 10.75 -9.09 -5.93
C THR A 15 9.37 -9.08 -6.60
N ARG A 16 8.31 -8.82 -5.84
CA ARG A 16 6.92 -8.83 -6.33
C ARG A 16 6.66 -7.76 -7.39
N VAL A 17 7.26 -6.59 -7.26
CA VAL A 17 7.11 -5.48 -8.23
C VAL A 17 7.59 -5.85 -9.64
N MET A 18 8.43 -6.87 -9.77
CA MET A 18 8.90 -7.36 -11.07
C MET A 18 7.77 -7.95 -11.92
N GLY A 19 6.65 -8.34 -11.30
CA GLY A 19 5.42 -8.75 -11.96
C GLY A 19 4.43 -7.60 -12.15
N ASP A 20 3.63 -7.66 -13.22
CA ASP A 20 2.43 -6.84 -13.37
C ASP A 20 1.24 -7.44 -12.61
N VAL A 21 0.12 -6.72 -12.60
CA VAL A 21 -1.10 -7.13 -11.89
C VAL A 21 -1.70 -8.45 -12.40
N ASN A 22 -1.26 -8.95 -13.55
CA ASN A 22 -1.67 -10.23 -14.13
C ASN A 22 -0.62 -11.33 -13.88
N GLY A 23 0.40 -11.08 -13.06
CA GLY A 23 1.50 -12.00 -12.79
C GLY A 23 2.50 -12.11 -13.93
N LYS A 24 2.43 -11.26 -14.98
CA LYS A 24 3.41 -11.27 -16.06
C LYS A 24 4.62 -10.42 -15.70
N ARG A 25 5.82 -10.92 -15.98
CA ARG A 25 7.05 -10.15 -15.76
C ARG A 25 7.02 -8.84 -16.56
N ARG A 26 7.26 -7.72 -15.87
CA ARG A 26 7.44 -6.40 -16.48
C ARG A 26 8.75 -6.34 -17.26
N LYS A 27 8.77 -5.57 -18.34
CA LYS A 27 9.92 -5.40 -19.23
C LYS A 27 10.50 -4.00 -19.06
N GLY A 28 11.82 -3.86 -19.20
CA GLY A 28 12.52 -2.56 -19.11
C GLY A 28 12.70 -2.07 -17.68
N ILE A 29 12.69 -2.99 -16.72
CA ILE A 29 12.93 -2.73 -15.29
C ILE A 29 14.05 -3.61 -14.74
N GLU A 30 14.93 -4.11 -15.63
CA GLU A 30 16.11 -4.85 -15.19
C GLU A 30 16.95 -3.98 -14.25
N GLY A 31 17.10 -4.41 -12.99
CA GLY A 31 17.86 -3.66 -11.99
C GLY A 31 17.08 -2.52 -11.29
N LEU A 32 15.75 -2.49 -11.41
CA LEU A 32 14.90 -1.53 -10.70
C LEU A 32 15.21 -1.52 -9.20
N LYS A 33 15.55 -0.34 -8.67
CA LYS A 33 15.58 -0.07 -7.25
C LYS A 33 14.39 0.81 -6.88
N LEU A 34 13.54 0.32 -5.99
CA LEU A 34 12.34 1.04 -5.55
C LEU A 34 12.68 2.40 -4.93
N GLU A 35 13.85 2.52 -4.31
CA GLU A 35 14.36 3.76 -3.69
C GLU A 35 14.62 4.87 -4.71
N GLU A 36 14.96 4.50 -5.95
CA GLU A 36 15.25 5.44 -7.04
C GLU A 36 13.96 5.92 -7.73
N CYS A 37 12.83 5.25 -7.49
CA CYS A 37 11.52 5.73 -7.94
C CYS A 37 11.06 6.93 -7.09
N GLU A 38 10.30 7.83 -7.71
CA GLU A 38 9.73 8.98 -7.02
C GLU A 38 8.79 8.56 -5.89
N MET A 39 9.00 9.13 -4.71
CA MET A 39 8.13 8.92 -3.56
C MET A 39 6.95 9.88 -3.61
N LEU A 40 5.75 9.33 -3.43
CA LEU A 40 4.49 10.05 -3.33
C LEU A 40 3.83 9.70 -1.99
N GLU A 41 3.12 10.66 -1.42
CA GLU A 41 2.36 10.49 -0.19
C GLU A 41 0.88 10.78 -0.45
N MET A 42 0.01 9.97 0.13
CA MET A 42 -1.43 10.17 0.14
C MET A 42 -1.96 10.06 1.57
N LEU A 43 -2.62 11.11 2.04
CA LEU A 43 -3.32 11.09 3.31
C LEU A 43 -4.68 10.40 3.14
N GLN A 44 -4.88 9.30 3.86
CA GLN A 44 -6.15 8.60 3.98
C GLN A 44 -6.70 8.73 5.40
N TYR A 45 -7.96 8.35 5.62
CA TYR A 45 -8.56 8.31 6.95
C TYR A 45 -9.19 6.94 7.17
N SER A 46 -8.84 6.29 8.28
CA SER A 46 -9.57 5.12 8.79
C SER A 46 -10.60 5.60 9.79
N CYS A 47 -11.87 5.45 9.42
CA CYS A 47 -12.99 5.85 10.24
C CYS A 47 -13.68 4.62 10.82
N VAL A 48 -13.84 4.61 12.14
CA VAL A 48 -14.56 3.57 12.89
C VAL A 48 -15.68 4.20 13.70
N ILE A 49 -16.81 3.51 13.82
CA ILE A 49 -17.90 3.91 14.72
C ILE A 49 -17.58 3.37 16.11
N GLN A 50 -17.48 4.25 17.10
CA GLN A 50 -17.23 3.84 18.47
C GLN A 50 -18.34 2.89 18.96
N GLY A 51 -17.95 1.78 19.59
CA GLY A 51 -18.90 0.76 20.07
C GLY A 51 -19.30 -0.29 19.02
N TYR A 52 -18.90 -0.15 17.75
CA TYR A 52 -19.25 -1.12 16.69
C TYR A 52 -18.81 -2.55 17.01
N GLU A 53 -17.55 -2.74 17.40
CA GLU A 53 -17.01 -4.07 17.71
C GLU A 53 -17.69 -4.75 18.91
N LYS A 54 -18.31 -3.94 19.79
CA LYS A 54 -19.07 -4.42 20.96
C LYS A 54 -20.57 -4.58 20.69
N GLY A 55 -21.06 -4.19 19.51
CA GLY A 55 -22.47 -4.19 19.17
C GLY A 55 -23.30 -3.08 19.84
N GLU A 56 -22.65 -2.05 20.38
CA GLU A 56 -23.28 -0.97 21.18
C GLU A 56 -23.58 0.28 20.33
N VAL A 57 -23.81 0.12 19.02
CA VAL A 57 -24.02 1.25 18.12
C VAL A 57 -25.41 1.86 18.33
N THR A 58 -25.45 3.11 18.78
CA THR A 58 -26.65 3.96 18.83
C THR A 58 -26.63 5.03 17.74
N ARG A 59 -27.71 5.82 17.62
CA ARG A 59 -27.79 6.96 16.68
C ARG A 59 -26.83 8.09 17.03
N GLU A 60 -26.43 8.17 18.29
CA GLU A 60 -25.53 9.17 18.86
C GLU A 60 -24.05 8.72 18.83
N SER A 61 -23.77 7.53 18.27
CA SER A 61 -22.41 6.99 18.21
C SER A 61 -21.46 7.92 17.46
N ILE A 62 -20.28 8.10 18.04
CA ILE A 62 -19.25 8.96 17.47
C ILE A 62 -18.50 8.22 16.36
N VAL A 63 -18.36 8.86 15.20
CA VAL A 63 -17.43 8.42 14.15
C VAL A 63 -16.05 8.98 14.47
N GLN A 64 -15.10 8.09 14.74
CA GLN A 64 -13.71 8.46 14.98
C GLN A 64 -12.88 8.16 13.73
N CYS A 65 -12.34 9.20 13.10
CA CYS A 65 -11.45 9.09 11.96
C CYS A 65 -10.00 9.36 12.37
N THR A 66 -9.11 8.43 12.03
CA THR A 66 -7.67 8.55 12.27
C THR A 66 -6.95 8.74 10.93
N PRO A 67 -6.04 9.73 10.82
CA PRO A 67 -5.27 9.92 9.59
C PRO A 67 -4.25 8.80 9.41
N ILE A 68 -4.09 8.34 8.18
CA ILE A 68 -3.13 7.32 7.75
C ILE A 68 -2.36 7.87 6.55
N ALA A 69 -1.07 8.13 6.72
CA ALA A 69 -0.19 8.44 5.61
C ALA A 69 0.13 7.15 4.84
N ARG A 70 -0.20 7.11 3.55
CA ARG A 70 0.15 6.02 2.64
C ARG A 70 1.27 6.48 1.72
N LEU A 71 2.32 5.69 1.63
CA LEU A 71 3.50 6.00 0.81
C LEU A 71 3.48 5.15 -0.45
N PHE A 72 3.77 5.76 -1.59
CA PHE A 72 3.83 5.10 -2.89
C PHE A 72 5.13 5.41 -3.61
N ARG A 73 5.63 4.44 -4.38
CA ARG A 73 6.70 4.65 -5.35
C ARG A 73 6.12 4.68 -6.75
N ARG A 74 6.36 5.77 -7.48
CA ARG A 74 6.04 5.90 -8.90
C ARG A 74 7.24 5.46 -9.74
N CYS A 75 7.14 4.25 -10.27
CA CYS A 75 8.17 3.65 -11.10
C CYS A 75 7.73 3.64 -12.57
N GLN A 76 8.65 3.34 -13.48
CA GLN A 76 8.38 3.23 -14.92
C GLN A 76 8.77 1.85 -15.43
N ASP A 77 7.93 1.28 -16.30
CA ASP A 77 8.27 0.13 -17.14
C ASP A 77 8.05 0.47 -18.62
N ARG A 78 8.26 -0.49 -19.52
CA ARG A 78 8.07 -0.27 -20.96
C ARG A 78 6.65 0.17 -21.37
N LYS A 79 5.63 -0.07 -20.55
CA LYS A 79 4.23 0.31 -20.80
C LYS A 79 3.86 1.66 -20.18
N GLY A 80 4.74 2.26 -19.38
CA GLY A 80 4.55 3.58 -18.77
C GLY A 80 4.77 3.58 -17.26
N SER A 81 4.16 4.54 -16.57
CA SER A 81 4.27 4.65 -15.11
C SER A 81 3.36 3.65 -14.40
N PHE A 82 3.83 3.10 -13.29
CA PHE A 82 3.02 2.32 -12.35
C PHE A 82 3.30 2.74 -10.92
N LEU A 83 2.32 2.52 -10.05
CA LEU A 83 2.39 2.84 -8.63
C LEU A 83 2.53 1.55 -7.82
N VAL A 84 3.39 1.62 -6.81
CA VAL A 84 3.59 0.56 -5.81
C VAL A 84 3.29 1.16 -4.46
N GLU A 85 2.34 0.61 -3.72
CA GLU A 85 2.19 0.99 -2.31
C GLU A 85 3.37 0.43 -1.52
N THR A 86 4.04 1.32 -0.78
CA THR A 86 5.30 1.05 -0.07
C THR A 86 5.24 1.41 1.41
N THR A 87 4.06 1.76 1.94
CA THR A 87 3.85 2.22 3.33
C THR A 87 4.58 1.34 4.37
N ALA A 88 4.34 0.04 4.37
CA ALA A 88 4.98 -0.89 5.31
C ALA A 88 6.49 -1.07 5.03
N TRP A 89 6.87 -1.08 3.76
CA TRP A 89 8.25 -1.29 3.32
C TRP A 89 9.19 -0.12 3.67
N GLU A 90 8.69 1.12 3.62
CA GLU A 90 9.42 2.30 4.10
C GLU A 90 9.50 2.34 5.63
N GLY A 91 8.47 1.85 6.32
CA GLY A 91 8.47 1.73 7.79
C GLY A 91 9.58 0.82 8.32
N GLU A 92 9.76 -0.36 7.71
CA GLU A 92 10.82 -1.32 8.08
C GLU A 92 12.25 -0.74 7.95
N LYS A 93 12.45 0.28 7.12
CA LYS A 93 13.77 0.93 6.95
C LYS A 93 14.10 1.95 8.02
N THR A 94 13.08 2.49 8.68
CA THR A 94 13.23 3.58 9.66
C THR A 94 13.58 3.05 11.05
N GLU A 95 13.43 1.74 11.31
CA GLU A 95 13.81 1.08 12.58
C GLU A 95 15.30 0.67 12.66
N LYS A 96 16.20 1.32 11.90
CA LYS A 96 17.65 1.10 11.98
C LYS A 96 18.41 2.35 12.39
#